data_AF-A0A0R2B4N9-F1
#
_entry.id   AF-A0A0R2B4N9-F1
#
_cell.length_a   1.000
_cell.length_b   1.000
_cell.length_c   1.000
_cell.angle_alpha   90.00
_cell.angle_beta   90.00
_cell.angle_gamma   90.00
#
_symmetry.space_group_name_H-M   'P 1'
#
loop_
_entity.id
_entity.type
_entity.pdbx_description
1 polymer ?
#
loop_
_entity_poly.entity_id
_entity_poly.type
_entity_poly.pdbx_seq_one_letter_code
_entity_poly.pdbx_strand_id
1 'polypeptide(L)'
;MSKESKREKILWTAIAFLAFAIFFTAMTSRIYWLNAFVIPLGLLVKYRGDAALFAKNRKKREFLKEDLVKAGVFKGSPKKEGN
;
A
#
# COMPACT_ATOMS: atom_id res chain seq x y z
N MET A 1 9.86 -16.41 7.43
CA MET A 1 9.87 -14.97 7.04
C MET A 1 11.33 -14.52 7.13
N SER A 2 11.99 -14.24 5.99
CA SER A 2 13.44 -13.95 5.97
C SER A 2 13.76 -12.65 6.71
N LYS A 3 14.98 -12.53 7.26
CA LYS A 3 15.44 -11.31 7.97
C LYS A 3 15.39 -10.07 7.08
N GLU A 4 15.54 -10.22 5.76
CA GLU A 4 15.47 -9.12 4.79
C GLU A 4 14.07 -8.49 4.72
N SER A 5 13.01 -9.29 4.69
CA SER A 5 11.63 -8.80 4.63
C SER A 5 11.23 -7.96 5.87
N LYS A 6 11.82 -8.23 7.04
CA LYS A 6 11.59 -7.41 8.25
C LYS A 6 12.26 -6.03 8.13
N ARG A 7 13.50 -5.97 7.65
CA ARG A 7 14.22 -4.69 7.48
C ARG A 7 13.53 -3.82 6.42
N GLU A 8 13.11 -4.43 5.33
CA GLU A 8 12.40 -3.75 4.26
C GLU A 8 11.07 -3.15 4.76
N LYS A 9 10.29 -3.91 5.54
CA LYS A 9 9.09 -3.39 6.20
C LYS A 9 9.37 -2.20 7.11
N ILE A 10 10.40 -2.27 7.93
CA ILE A 10 10.76 -1.18 8.85
C ILE A 10 11.15 0.07 8.06
N LEU A 11 11.94 -0.08 7.00
CA LEU A 11 12.32 1.03 6.11
C LEU A 11 11.09 1.67 5.45
N TRP A 12 10.20 0.87 4.87
CA TRP A 12 8.97 1.39 4.25
C TRP A 12 8.03 2.04 5.27
N THR A 13 7.97 1.53 6.50
CA THR A 13 7.19 2.15 7.57
C THR A 13 7.80 3.50 7.97
N ALA A 14 9.12 3.58 8.10
CA ALA A 14 9.83 4.83 8.40
C ALA A 14 9.66 5.87 7.28
N ILE A 15 9.75 5.45 6.01
CA ILE A 15 9.51 6.32 4.85
C ILE A 15 8.07 6.84 4.85
N ALA A 16 7.08 5.99 5.16
CA ALA A 16 5.69 6.42 5.27
C ALA A 16 5.48 7.43 6.40
N PHE A 17 6.13 7.22 7.55
CA PHE A 17 6.07 8.15 8.68
C PHE A 17 6.75 9.49 8.36
N LEU A 18 7.88 9.45 7.64
CA LEU A 18 8.58 10.64 7.16
C LEU A 18 7.72 11.42 6.16
N ALA A 19 7.09 10.72 5.21
CA ALA A 19 6.16 11.33 4.26
C ALA A 19 4.99 12.03 4.97
N PHE A 20 4.44 11.41 6.01
CA PHE A 20 3.39 12.00 6.84
C PHE A 20 3.87 13.23 7.61
N ALA A 21 5.07 13.19 8.20
CA ALA A 21 5.66 14.32 8.90
C ALA A 21 5.91 15.53 7.98
N ILE A 22 6.41 15.29 6.76
CA ILE A 22 6.61 16.34 5.75
C ILE A 22 5.26 16.91 5.32
N PHE A 23 4.24 16.06 5.09
CA PHE A 23 2.89 16.51 4.78
C PHE A 23 2.28 17.37 5.89
N PHE A 24 2.39 16.93 7.15
CA PHE A 24 1.87 17.65 8.30
C PHE A 24 2.55 19.01 8.50
N THR A 25 3.87 19.04 8.31
CA THR A 25 4.65 20.29 8.35
C THR A 25 4.23 21.22 7.22
N ALA A 26 4.10 20.71 5.99
CA ALA A 26 3.64 21.49 4.84
C ALA A 26 2.24 22.08 5.06
N MET A 27 1.32 21.29 5.64
CA MET A 27 -0.03 21.70 5.98
C MET A 27 -0.03 22.82 7.04
N THR A 28 0.79 22.68 8.09
CA THR A 28 0.88 23.67 9.17
C THR A 28 1.50 24.99 8.69
N SER A 29 2.54 24.92 7.86
CA SER A 29 3.29 26.11 7.40
C SER A 29 2.61 26.84 6.23
N ARG A 30 1.50 26.35 5.67
CA ARG A 30 0.86 26.84 4.42
C ARG A 30 1.84 26.98 3.24
N ILE A 31 2.94 26.22 3.24
CA ILE A 31 3.92 26.24 2.16
C ILE A 31 3.43 25.28 1.07
N TYR A 32 2.62 25.81 0.14
CA TYR A 32 2.01 25.03 -0.94
C TYR A 32 3.03 24.38 -1.87
N TRP A 33 4.26 24.92 -1.94
CA TRP A 33 5.34 24.38 -2.76
C TRP A 33 5.82 22.99 -2.27
N LEU A 34 5.71 22.70 -0.97
CA LEU A 34 6.07 21.38 -0.43
C LEU A 34 5.11 20.28 -0.91
N ASN A 35 3.86 20.62 -1.28
CA ASN A 35 2.91 19.63 -1.79
C ASN A 35 3.41 18.97 -3.08
N ALA A 36 4.16 19.70 -3.93
CA ALA A 36 4.76 19.14 -5.14
C ALA A 36 5.76 18.03 -4.84
N PHE A 37 6.35 18.01 -3.65
CA PHE A 37 7.26 16.96 -3.20
C PHE A 37 6.53 15.82 -2.47
N VAL A 38 5.50 16.16 -1.69
CA VAL A 38 4.74 15.17 -0.92
C VAL A 38 3.89 14.26 -1.81
N ILE A 39 3.28 14.80 -2.88
CA ILE A 39 2.46 14.02 -3.82
C ILE A 39 3.26 12.85 -4.45
N PRO A 40 4.43 13.07 -5.09
CA PRO A 40 5.23 11.98 -5.62
C PRO A 40 5.76 11.04 -4.53
N LEU A 41 6.06 11.54 -3.33
CA LEU A 41 6.47 10.69 -2.20
C LEU A 41 5.34 9.74 -1.77
N GLY A 42 4.11 10.24 -1.67
CA GLY A 42 2.92 9.45 -1.37
C GLY A 42 2.60 8.43 -2.47
N LEU A 43 2.75 8.81 -3.74
CA LEU A 43 2.65 7.90 -4.88
C LEU A 43 3.71 6.81 -4.83
N LEU A 44 4.95 7.13 -4.47
CA LEU A 44 6.04 6.17 -4.39
C LEU A 44 5.82 5.14 -3.26
N VAL A 45 5.34 5.59 -2.10
CA VAL A 45 4.91 4.70 -1.02
C VAL A 45 3.74 3.82 -1.47
N LYS A 46 2.77 4.37 -2.20
CA LYS A 46 1.63 3.61 -2.72
C LYS A 46 2.02 2.56 -3.76
N TYR A 47 2.94 2.86 -4.68
CA TYR A 47 3.28 1.94 -5.77
C TYR A 47 4.36 0.92 -5.37
N ARG A 48 5.36 1.31 -4.59
CA ARG A 48 6.47 0.42 -4.19
C ARG A 48 6.34 -0.09 -2.76
N GLY A 49 5.86 0.74 -1.84
CA GLY A 49 5.71 0.36 -0.43
C GLY A 49 4.51 -0.55 -0.16
N ASP A 50 3.45 -0.49 -0.99
CA ASP A 50 2.22 -1.26 -0.75
C ASP A 50 2.45 -2.79 -0.79
N ALA A 51 3.31 -3.25 -1.71
CA ALA A 51 3.70 -4.65 -1.76
C ALA A 51 4.46 -5.07 -0.49
N ALA A 52 5.37 -4.24 0.03
CA ALA A 52 6.15 -4.56 1.22
C ALA A 52 5.33 -4.44 2.53
N LEU A 53 4.52 -3.39 2.67
CA LEU A 53 3.70 -3.11 3.85
C LEU A 53 2.49 -4.04 3.93
N PHE A 54 1.80 -4.25 2.80
CA PHE A 54 0.49 -4.89 2.77
C PHE A 54 0.47 -6.27 2.09
N ALA A 55 1.61 -6.88 1.75
CA ALA A 55 1.68 -8.26 1.23
C ALA A 55 0.85 -9.27 2.04
N LYS A 56 0.84 -9.14 3.37
CA LYS A 56 0.07 -10.03 4.25
C LYS A 56 -1.45 -9.79 4.14
N ASN A 57 -1.85 -8.54 3.87
CA ASN A 57 -3.26 -8.16 3.72
C ASN A 57 -3.79 -8.49 2.32
N ARG A 58 -2.95 -8.50 1.28
CA ARG A 58 -3.34 -9.00 -0.05
C ARG A 58 -3.68 -10.49 -0.02
N LYS A 59 -2.83 -11.33 0.59
CA LYS A 59 -3.13 -12.75 0.77
C LYS A 59 -4.41 -12.99 1.57
N LYS A 60 -4.65 -12.20 2.62
CA LYS A 60 -5.92 -12.25 3.38
C LYS A 60 -7.13 -11.87 2.51
N ARG A 61 -7.01 -10.84 1.67
CA ARG A 61 -8.08 -10.42 0.75
C ARG A 61 -8.34 -11.45 -0.35
N GLU A 62 -7.31 -12.08 -0.90
CA GLU A 62 -7.46 -13.16 -1.88
C GLU A 62 -8.16 -14.37 -1.26
N PHE A 63 -7.72 -14.79 -0.07
CA PHE A 63 -8.37 -15.86 0.68
C PHE A 63 -9.83 -15.54 1.02
N LEU A 64 -10.12 -14.34 1.53
CA LEU A 64 -11.49 -13.90 1.83
C LEU A 64 -12.36 -13.84 0.56
N LYS A 65 -11.80 -13.42 -0.58
CA LYS A 65 -12.51 -13.43 -1.86
C LYS A 65 -12.83 -14.85 -2.30
N GLU A 66 -11.87 -15.77 -2.21
CA GLU A 66 -12.10 -17.18 -2.52
C GLU A 66 -13.15 -17.80 -1.62
N ASP A 67 -13.11 -17.52 -0.31
CA ASP A 67 -14.07 -18.04 0.66
C ASP A 67 -15.48 -17.49 0.42
N LEU A 68 -15.60 -16.20 0.08
CA LEU A 68 -16.88 -15.57 -0.27
C LEU A 68 -17.46 -16.06 -1.61
N VAL A 69 -16.61 -16.39 -2.59
CA VAL A 69 -17.03 -17.03 -3.85
C VAL A 69 -17.47 -18.46 -3.59
N LYS A 70 -16.74 -19.21 -2.75
CA LYS A 70 -17.08 -20.59 -2.37
C LYS A 70 -18.37 -20.66 -1.55
N ALA A 71 -18.61 -19.68 -0.68
CA ALA A 71 -19.85 -19.53 0.08
C ALA A 71 -21.05 -19.07 -0.78
N GLY A 72 -20.85 -18.78 -2.07
CA GLY A 72 -21.91 -18.39 -2.99
C GLY A 72 -22.47 -16.98 -2.78
N VAL A 73 -21.83 -16.17 -1.94
CA VAL A 73 -22.25 -14.78 -1.66
C VAL A 73 -21.99 -13.87 -2.86
N PHE A 74 -20.94 -14.17 -3.65
CA PHE A 74 -20.62 -13.44 -4.88
C PHE A 74 -20.42 -14.40 -6.06
N LYS A 75 -20.94 -14.03 -7.24
CA LYS A 75 -20.64 -14.71 -8.50
C LYS A 75 -19.20 -14.38 -8.89
N GLY A 76 -18.34 -15.37 -8.95
CA GLY A 76 -16.93 -15.19 -9.31
C GLY A 76 -16.80 -14.40 -10.62
N SER A 77 -15.93 -13.38 -10.64
CA SER A 77 -15.68 -12.60 -11.85
C SER A 77 -15.11 -13.53 -12.93
N PRO A 78 -15.59 -13.48 -14.19
CA PRO A 78 -15.10 -14.34 -15.24
C PRO A 78 -13.60 -14.11 -15.41
N LYS A 79 -12.84 -15.20 -15.30
CA LYS A 79 -11.41 -15.23 -15.58
C LYS A 79 -11.26 -14.79 -17.03
N LYS A 80 -10.75 -13.58 -17.29
CA LYS A 80 -10.31 -13.20 -18.64
C LYS A 80 -9.08 -14.05 -18.95
N GLU A 81 -9.30 -15.20 -19.57
CA GLU A 81 -8.29 -15.87 -20.37
C GLU A 81 -7.96 -14.93 -21.53
N GLY A 82 -6.80 -14.30 -21.44
CA GLY A 82 -6.24 -13.45 -22.48
C GLY A 82 -5.19 -14.24 -23.26
N ASN A 83 -5.51 -14.38 -24.54
CA ASN A 83 -4.77 -14.93 -25.69
C ASN A 83 -3.30 -14.51 -25.78
#